data_AF-A0A7C1R776-F1
#
_entry.id   AF-A0A7C1R776-F1
#
_cell.length_a   1.000
_cell.length_b   1.000
_cell.length_c   1.000
_cell.angle_alpha   90.00
_cell.angle_beta   90.00
_cell.angle_gamma   90.00
#
_symmetry.space_group_name_H-M   'P 1'
#
loop_
_entity.id
_entity.type
_entity.pdbx_description
1 polymer ?
#
loop_
_entity_poly.entity_id
_entity_poly.type
_entity_poly.pdbx_seq_one_letter_code
_entity_poly.pdbx_strand_id
1 'polypeptide(L)'
;MNFYKKMLPGVLPSAALAASVLMSGFSGQALADCERGALDALYCDENGDMVADLPTDKSQWSNPDTLIFAYTPVEDPAIYSDIWQPFIDHLSEVTGRDVRFFAVQSNAAQV
;
A
#
# COMPACT_ATOMS: atom_id res chain seq x y z
N MET A 1 -22.08 -33.86 -71.78
CA MET A 1 -23.12 -34.24 -70.80
C MET A 1 -23.10 -33.25 -69.66
N ASN A 2 -24.20 -32.51 -69.51
CA ASN A 2 -24.48 -31.63 -68.38
C ASN A 2 -24.42 -32.41 -67.06
N PHE A 3 -23.90 -31.81 -65.99
CA PHE A 3 -24.57 -31.84 -64.68
C PHE A 3 -24.21 -30.60 -63.87
N TYR A 4 -25.12 -29.62 -63.93
CA TYR A 4 -25.29 -28.60 -62.91
C TYR A 4 -25.62 -29.29 -61.57
N LYS A 5 -24.96 -28.89 -60.48
CA LYS A 5 -25.59 -28.94 -59.15
C LYS A 5 -25.15 -27.75 -58.31
N LYS A 6 -26.16 -26.95 -57.99
CA LYS A 6 -26.17 -25.74 -57.17
C LYS A 6 -26.03 -26.09 -55.68
N MET A 7 -25.48 -25.12 -54.94
CA MET A 7 -25.75 -24.76 -53.54
C MET A 7 -25.15 -25.60 -52.40
N LEU A 8 -24.30 -24.93 -51.61
CA LEU A 8 -24.54 -24.59 -50.19
C LEU A 8 -23.53 -23.51 -49.72
N PRO A 9 -23.97 -22.36 -49.18
CA PRO A 9 -23.11 -21.41 -48.49
C PRO A 9 -23.07 -21.76 -47.00
N GLY A 10 -21.88 -21.91 -46.41
CA GLY A 10 -21.79 -22.21 -44.99
C GLY A 10 -20.38 -22.19 -44.44
N VAL A 11 -20.20 -21.32 -43.44
CA VAL A 11 -19.20 -21.36 -42.34
C VAL A 11 -17.83 -20.65 -42.58
N LEU A 12 -17.81 -19.35 -42.26
CA LEU A 12 -16.97 -18.63 -41.27
C LEU A 12 -15.61 -19.25 -40.84
N PRO A 13 -14.51 -18.46 -40.66
CA PRO A 13 -14.42 -17.56 -39.50
C PRO A 13 -13.51 -16.32 -39.68
N SER A 14 -14.05 -15.19 -40.12
CA SER A 14 -13.29 -13.91 -40.11
C SER A 14 -13.48 -13.09 -38.84
N ALA A 15 -14.18 -13.62 -37.82
CA ALA A 15 -14.50 -12.90 -36.59
C ALA A 15 -13.64 -13.29 -35.37
N ALA A 16 -12.62 -14.13 -35.53
CA ALA A 16 -11.80 -14.63 -34.42
C ALA A 16 -10.49 -13.84 -34.18
N LEU A 17 -10.06 -12.96 -35.11
CA LEU A 17 -8.79 -12.22 -34.96
C LEU A 17 -8.92 -10.83 -34.30
N ALA A 18 -10.14 -10.33 -34.10
CA ALA A 18 -10.34 -9.00 -33.50
C ALA A 18 -10.42 -9.02 -31.95
N ALA A 19 -10.34 -10.21 -31.32
CA ALA A 19 -10.49 -10.36 -29.87
C ALA A 19 -9.15 -10.35 -29.10
N SER A 20 -8.00 -10.28 -29.77
CA SER A 20 -6.69 -10.50 -29.15
C SER A 20 -5.94 -9.24 -28.69
N VAL A 21 -6.41 -8.03 -29.01
CA VAL A 21 -5.65 -6.79 -28.78
C VAL A 21 -6.08 -6.03 -27.51
N LEU A 22 -7.17 -6.43 -26.84
CA LEU A 22 -7.68 -5.72 -25.66
C LEU A 22 -7.11 -6.21 -24.30
N MET A 23 -6.19 -7.18 -24.31
CA MET A 23 -5.62 -7.76 -23.07
C MET A 23 -4.33 -7.08 -22.57
N SER A 24 -3.80 -6.07 -23.28
CA SER A 24 -2.52 -5.43 -22.90
C SER A 24 -2.65 -4.29 -21.88
N GLY A 25 -3.82 -4.09 -21.28
CA GLY A 25 -4.11 -2.95 -20.40
C GLY A 25 -3.86 -3.16 -18.90
N PHE A 26 -3.38 -4.33 -18.47
CA PHE A 26 -3.04 -4.56 -17.07
C PHE A 26 -1.57 -4.20 -16.83
N SER A 27 -1.25 -2.91 -16.94
CA SER A 27 -0.06 -2.38 -16.29
C SER A 27 -0.29 -2.53 -14.79
N GLY A 28 0.20 -3.65 -14.23
CA GLY A 28 0.38 -3.76 -12.78
C GLY A 28 1.09 -2.51 -12.31
N GLN A 29 0.56 -1.88 -11.26
CA GLN A 29 1.14 -0.67 -10.68
C GLN A 29 2.62 -0.96 -10.43
N ALA A 30 3.48 -0.38 -11.27
CA ALA A 30 4.91 -0.52 -11.12
C ALA A 30 5.24 0.04 -9.73
N LEU A 31 5.95 -0.76 -8.93
CA LEU A 31 6.72 -0.23 -7.80
C LEU A 31 7.42 1.03 -8.30
N ALA A 32 7.25 2.14 -7.58
CA ALA A 32 7.78 3.43 -8.02
C ALA A 32 9.25 3.28 -8.40
N ASP A 33 9.59 3.64 -9.64
CA ASP A 33 10.98 3.69 -10.12
C ASP A 33 11.60 4.97 -9.57
N CYS A 34 11.98 4.93 -8.29
CA CYS A 34 12.51 6.04 -7.51
C CYS A 34 13.82 5.64 -6.83
N GLU A 35 14.54 6.64 -6.35
CA GLU A 35 15.66 6.43 -5.43
C GLU A 35 15.11 5.93 -4.08
N ARG A 36 15.79 4.97 -3.46
CA ARG A 36 15.26 4.24 -2.28
C ARG A 36 16.26 4.12 -1.14
N GLY A 37 17.53 4.48 -1.38
CA GLY A 37 18.61 4.22 -0.44
C GLY A 37 18.63 2.77 0.06
N ALA A 38 18.43 2.61 1.37
CA ALA A 38 18.41 1.34 2.07
C ALA A 38 16.99 0.86 2.46
N LEU A 39 15.94 1.56 2.01
CA LEU A 39 14.55 1.21 2.34
C LEU A 39 14.06 -0.03 1.58
N ASP A 40 12.97 -0.61 2.06
CA ASP A 40 12.30 -1.74 1.38
C ASP A 40 11.83 -1.35 -0.03
N ALA A 41 11.66 -2.34 -0.91
CA ALA A 41 11.26 -2.13 -2.30
C ALA A 41 9.94 -1.34 -2.47
N LEU A 42 9.09 -1.30 -1.44
CA LEU A 42 7.85 -0.53 -1.41
C LEU A 42 8.04 0.98 -1.26
N TYR A 43 9.16 1.44 -0.70
CA TYR A 43 9.33 2.84 -0.29
C TYR A 43 10.37 3.57 -1.14
N CYS A 44 10.14 4.87 -1.34
CA CYS A 44 11.09 5.81 -1.93
C CYS A 44 11.76 6.63 -0.84
N ASP A 45 13.00 7.05 -1.11
CA ASP A 45 13.79 7.99 -0.31
C ASP A 45 14.58 8.85 -1.30
N GLU A 46 13.90 9.80 -1.94
CA GLU A 46 14.50 10.67 -2.96
C GLU A 46 15.39 11.76 -2.37
N ASN A 47 15.26 12.03 -1.06
CA ASN A 47 16.03 13.05 -0.36
C ASN A 47 17.25 12.46 0.39
N GLY A 48 17.35 11.13 0.50
CA GLY A 48 18.45 10.40 1.12
C GLY A 48 18.51 10.51 2.64
N ASP A 49 17.38 10.79 3.32
CA ASP A 49 17.31 10.97 4.78
C ASP A 49 16.94 9.69 5.55
N MET A 50 16.78 8.56 4.83
CA MET A 50 16.33 7.26 5.34
C MET A 50 14.91 7.26 5.94
N VAL A 51 14.06 8.20 5.52
CA VAL A 51 12.64 8.22 5.82
C VAL A 51 11.87 8.00 4.52
N ALA A 52 10.84 7.17 4.57
CA ALA A 52 10.00 6.93 3.41
C ALA A 52 9.27 8.22 3.00
N ASP A 53 9.38 8.59 1.73
CA ASP A 53 8.69 9.75 1.17
C ASP A 53 7.17 9.57 1.16
N LEU A 54 6.46 10.69 1.29
CA LEU A 54 5.01 10.72 1.15
C LEU A 54 4.60 10.46 -0.31
N PRO A 55 3.46 9.78 -0.55
CA PRO A 55 2.93 9.63 -1.91
C PRO A 55 2.74 10.99 -2.60
N THR A 56 2.99 11.08 -3.90
CA THR A 56 2.81 12.33 -4.66
C THR A 56 1.34 12.75 -4.73
N ASP A 57 0.41 11.77 -4.75
CA ASP A 57 -1.01 12.01 -4.63
C ASP A 57 -1.41 12.23 -3.16
N LYS A 58 -1.72 13.48 -2.82
CA LYS A 58 -2.16 13.87 -1.48
C LYS A 58 -3.42 13.17 -1.00
N SER A 59 -4.27 12.66 -1.91
CA SER A 59 -5.46 11.91 -1.52
C SER A 59 -5.12 10.56 -0.87
N GLN A 60 -3.88 10.08 -1.04
CA GLN A 60 -3.37 8.87 -0.41
C GLN A 60 -2.77 9.13 0.98
N TRP A 61 -2.69 10.38 1.41
CA TRP A 61 -2.08 10.71 2.70
C TRP A 61 -3.02 10.35 3.84
N SER A 62 -2.49 9.57 4.80
CA SER A 62 -3.16 9.35 6.08
C SER A 62 -2.71 10.44 7.05
N ASN A 63 -3.65 11.27 7.52
CA ASN A 63 -3.38 12.37 8.44
C ASN A 63 -4.32 12.32 9.66
N PRO A 64 -4.11 11.38 10.60
CA PRO A 64 -5.01 11.19 11.74
C PRO A 64 -4.81 12.26 12.82
N ASP A 65 -5.90 12.72 13.44
CA ASP A 65 -5.83 13.71 14.53
C ASP A 65 -5.24 13.14 15.83
N THR A 66 -5.31 11.81 16.00
CA THR A 66 -4.75 11.10 17.15
C THR A 66 -3.65 10.14 16.72
N LEU A 67 -2.50 10.20 17.40
CA LEU A 67 -1.43 9.23 17.29
C LEU A 67 -1.53 8.20 18.41
N ILE A 68 -1.30 6.93 18.09
CA ILE A 68 -1.24 5.85 19.07
C ILE A 68 0.22 5.51 19.31
N PHE A 69 0.69 5.71 20.53
CA PHE A 69 1.99 5.21 20.97
C PHE A 69 1.79 3.85 21.64
N ALA A 70 2.18 2.80 20.93
CA ALA A 70 2.07 1.43 21.40
C ALA A 70 3.43 0.96 21.95
N TYR A 71 3.41 0.35 23.13
CA TYR A 71 4.60 -0.26 23.73
C TYR A 71 4.25 -1.68 24.17
N THR A 72 5.09 -2.64 23.80
CA THR A 72 5.01 -4.03 24.28
C THR A 72 5.90 -4.14 25.52
N PRO A 73 5.33 -4.14 26.73
CA PRO A 73 6.13 -4.27 27.94
C PRO A 73 6.66 -5.69 28.07
N VAL A 74 7.86 -5.82 28.63
CA VAL A 74 8.43 -7.11 29.00
C VAL A 74 7.89 -7.57 30.37
N GLU A 75 7.42 -6.64 31.20
CA GLU A 75 6.78 -6.83 32.50
C GLU A 75 5.30 -6.37 32.53
N ASP A 76 4.73 -6.11 33.72
CA ASP A 76 3.33 -5.66 33.90
C ASP A 76 3.08 -4.31 33.18
N PRO A 77 2.18 -4.27 32.18
CA PRO A 77 1.87 -3.06 31.42
C PRO A 77 1.41 -1.87 32.25
N ALA A 78 0.75 -2.12 33.38
CA ALA A 78 0.17 -1.05 34.20
C ALA A 78 1.22 -0.13 34.84
N ILE A 79 2.48 -0.58 34.92
CA ILE A 79 3.59 0.21 35.49
C ILE A 79 4.14 1.20 34.45
N TYR A 80 3.94 0.95 33.15
CA TYR A 80 4.62 1.68 32.08
C TYR A 80 3.90 2.92 31.57
N SER A 81 2.58 3.05 31.78
CA SER A 81 1.83 4.23 31.32
C SER A 81 2.42 5.53 31.86
N ASP A 82 2.74 5.54 33.15
CA ASP A 82 3.19 6.73 33.86
C ASP A 82 4.64 7.10 33.47
N ILE A 83 5.47 6.10 33.18
CA ILE A 83 6.86 6.29 32.75
C ILE A 83 6.93 6.95 31.37
N TRP A 84 6.00 6.59 30.48
CA TRP A 84 5.95 7.16 29.13
C TRP A 84 5.29 8.53 29.05
N GLN A 85 4.60 8.99 30.09
CA GLN A 85 3.85 10.26 30.05
C GLN A 85 4.69 11.46 29.58
N PRO A 86 5.94 11.69 30.05
CA PRO A 86 6.75 12.81 29.55
C PRO A 86 7.05 12.73 28.04
N PHE A 87 7.17 11.52 27.50
CA PHE A 87 7.38 11.30 26.07
C PHE A 87 6.08 11.52 25.27
N ILE A 88 4.95 11.08 25.80
CA ILE A 88 3.62 11.32 25.22
C ILE A 88 3.33 12.83 25.16
N ASP A 89 3.63 13.57 26.22
CA ASP A 89 3.48 15.03 26.27
C ASP A 89 4.36 15.70 25.23
N HIS A 90 5.63 15.30 25.14
CA HIS A 90 6.56 15.83 24.15
C HIS A 90 6.10 15.57 22.71
N LEU A 91 5.65 14.34 22.40
CA LEU A 91 5.10 14.01 21.09
C LEU A 91 3.87 14.85 20.77
N SER A 92 2.98 15.06 21.75
CA SER A 92 1.80 15.90 21.58
C SER A 92 2.18 17.35 21.25
N GLU A 93 3.19 17.89 21.94
CA GLU A 93 3.70 19.24 21.70
C GLU A 93 4.33 19.40 20.31
N VAL A 94 5.26 18.52 19.93
CA VAL A 94 5.99 18.69 18.67
C VAL A 94 5.16 18.34 17.44
N THR A 95 4.14 17.50 17.58
CA THR A 95 3.24 17.12 16.47
C THR A 95 1.96 17.96 16.42
N GLY A 96 1.57 18.59 17.53
CA GLY A 96 0.28 19.27 17.66
C GLY A 96 -0.93 18.33 17.62
N ARG A 97 -0.74 17.05 17.94
CA ARG A 97 -1.76 15.99 17.88
C ARG A 97 -2.07 15.43 19.26
N ASP A 98 -3.25 14.82 19.39
CA ASP A 98 -3.56 14.00 20.55
C ASP A 98 -2.72 12.72 20.50
N VAL A 99 -2.05 12.36 21.59
CA VAL A 99 -1.28 11.11 21.66
C VAL A 99 -1.83 10.22 22.77
N ARG A 100 -2.11 8.95 22.44
CA ARG A 100 -2.64 7.97 23.40
C ARG A 100 -1.71 6.79 23.55
N PHE A 101 -1.45 6.40 24.81
CA PHE A 101 -0.71 5.20 25.14
C PHE A 101 -1.58 3.95 24.95
N PHE A 102 -1.03 2.92 24.30
CA PHE A 102 -1.67 1.62 24.16
C PHE A 102 -0.71 0.50 24.57
N ALA A 103 -1.06 -0.25 25.63
CA ALA A 103 -0.31 -1.41 26.05
C ALA A 103 -0.60 -2.61 25.14
N VAL A 104 0.40 -3.02 24.36
CA VAL A 104 0.30 -4.21 23.50
C VAL A 104 0.34 -5.46 24.39
N GLN A 105 -0.57 -6.40 24.14
CA GLN A 105 -0.76 -7.57 25.02
C GLN A 105 0.20 -8.73 24.73
N SER A 106 0.88 -8.73 23.58
CA SER A 106 1.87 -9.75 23.21
C SER A 106 2.77 -9.25 22.08
N ASN A 107 3.98 -9.81 21.95
CA ASN A 107 4.86 -9.53 20.81
C ASN A 107 4.20 -9.86 19.46
N ALA A 108 3.31 -10.86 19.42
CA ALA A 108 2.58 -11.22 18.21
C ALA A 108 1.52 -10.18 17.79
N ALA A 109 1.19 -9.21 18.64
CA ALA A 109 0.28 -8.11 18.33
C ALA A 109 1.02 -6.85 17.84
N GLN A 110 2.34 -6.93 17.64
CA GLN A 110 3.18 -5.82 17.14
C GLN A 110 3.30 -5.78 15.61
N VAL A 111 2.68 -6.72 14.90
CA VAL A 111 2.72 -6.83 13.43
C VAL A 111 1.64 -6.02 12.74
#